data_AF-A0A1M5TEM3-F1
#
_entry.id   AF-A0A1M5TEM3-F1
#
_cell.length_a   1.000
_cell.length_b   1.000
_cell.length_c   1.000
_cell.angle_alpha   90.00
_cell.angle_beta   90.00
_cell.angle_gamma   90.00
#
_symmetry.space_group_name_H-M   'P 1'
#
loop_
_entity.id
_entity.type
_entity.pdbx_description
1 polymer ?
#
loop_
_entity_poly.entity_id
_entity_poly.type
_entity_poly.pdbx_seq_one_letter_code
_entity_poly.pdbx_strand_id
1 'polypeptide(L)'
;MIVKDVFDFRLEFSDQLMTYNTIRTGFINKAQEAKDEFYTVATEEKYNNKENEELMNNILLGTIEDYVIPMLIKKGIVSIDLKKFLKLHEKKSSLKKCYKACQRNCEEHKDEKKISLGTILSKPLKNEGVKRVLKEVKNNTDHLSKGIKSINQSIKGIANKYNIINEDAHMNKIANLIYEDIFNMHYTVTEIFNEYLQLNLSSYPNKEIEERIESRLNNIRKYDIESIVLRRIIKESLQEDPYSEPLYETILDLYGDANKELSNLAKLFVVDINKCKNQLLEGKFNSLDRNTEEGCKESKREFIKFANKLNVDNTKKYINIMEKDLIKFDIEFRTVEDLVFETREEASLAQSDKVRLDAICSKIKECDEEDLSEIRKDILDSTFKTKLYEVYIARIDEKLKELVEKREALVFEKLLSECNMKDANSVEELINYIESNRKTYKSNQCDIALEYLNKRLRKLQ
;
A
#
# COMPACT_ATOMS: atom_id res chain seq x y z
N MET A 1 -26.52 -5.23 -30.16
CA MET A 1 -25.19 -4.61 -30.13
C MET A 1 -25.25 -3.40 -29.20
N ILE A 2 -24.34 -3.28 -28.23
CA ILE A 2 -24.25 -2.10 -27.35
C ILE A 2 -23.12 -1.20 -27.82
N VAL A 3 -23.41 0.09 -27.93
CA VAL A 3 -22.45 1.12 -28.38
C VAL A 3 -22.09 2.02 -27.21
N LYS A 4 -20.80 2.29 -27.03
CA LYS A 4 -20.28 3.23 -26.03
C LYS A 4 -19.24 4.13 -26.67
N ASP A 5 -19.32 5.42 -26.38
CA ASP A 5 -18.31 6.40 -26.79
C ASP A 5 -17.34 6.63 -25.63
N VAL A 6 -16.04 6.51 -25.91
CA VAL A 6 -14.96 6.68 -24.95
C VAL A 6 -13.81 7.40 -25.68
N PHE A 7 -13.36 8.55 -25.17
CA PHE A 7 -12.24 9.34 -25.73
C PHE A 7 -12.32 9.56 -27.25
N ASP A 8 -13.52 9.92 -27.73
CA ASP A 8 -13.87 10.17 -29.14
C ASP A 8 -13.84 8.94 -30.07
N PHE A 9 -13.74 7.71 -29.53
CA PHE A 9 -13.90 6.49 -30.32
C PHE A 9 -15.08 5.64 -29.87
N ARG A 10 -15.79 5.11 -30.88
CA ARG A 10 -16.98 4.29 -30.74
C ARG A 10 -16.62 2.82 -30.53
N LEU A 11 -16.94 2.28 -29.35
CA LEU A 11 -16.82 0.88 -28.96
C LEU A 11 -18.13 0.16 -29.25
N GLU A 12 -18.03 -1.03 -29.85
CA GLU A 12 -19.19 -1.84 -30.21
C GLU A 12 -19.04 -3.24 -29.62
N PHE A 13 -19.94 -3.58 -28.69
CA PHE A 13 -19.95 -4.87 -28.01
C PHE A 13 -21.07 -5.74 -28.56
N SER A 14 -20.74 -7.00 -28.87
CA SER A 14 -21.69 -7.99 -29.38
C SER A 14 -22.73 -8.36 -28.33
N ASP A 15 -23.92 -8.80 -28.77
CA ASP A 15 -24.97 -9.23 -27.85
C ASP A 15 -24.56 -10.49 -27.07
N GLN A 16 -23.72 -11.33 -27.66
CA GLN A 16 -23.10 -12.49 -26.99
C GLN A 16 -22.21 -12.05 -25.83
N LEU A 17 -21.33 -11.07 -26.05
CA LEU A 17 -20.44 -10.54 -25.01
C LEU A 17 -21.23 -9.86 -23.89
N MET A 18 -22.26 -9.09 -24.23
CA MET A 18 -23.10 -8.43 -23.21
C MET A 18 -23.94 -9.44 -22.42
N THR A 19 -24.39 -10.52 -23.06
CA THR A 19 -25.08 -11.62 -22.37
C THR A 19 -24.11 -12.34 -21.41
N TYR A 20 -22.89 -12.64 -21.85
CA TYR A 20 -21.85 -13.19 -20.99
C TYR A 20 -21.50 -12.25 -19.82
N ASN A 21 -21.33 -10.96 -20.08
CA ASN A 21 -21.05 -9.95 -19.05
C ASN A 21 -22.16 -9.90 -17.98
N THR A 22 -23.42 -10.06 -18.39
CA THR A 22 -24.57 -10.14 -17.47
C THR A 22 -24.47 -11.35 -16.54
N ILE A 23 -24.12 -12.53 -17.09
CA ILE A 23 -23.93 -13.75 -16.32
C ILE A 23 -22.76 -13.58 -15.35
N ARG A 24 -21.60 -13.13 -15.86
CA ARG A 24 -20.38 -12.89 -15.08
C ARG A 24 -20.64 -11.92 -13.92
N THR A 25 -21.28 -10.78 -14.19
CA THR A 25 -21.63 -9.77 -13.17
C THR A 25 -22.54 -10.36 -12.09
N GLY A 26 -23.53 -11.17 -12.48
CA GLY A 26 -24.39 -11.85 -11.51
C GLY A 26 -23.61 -12.79 -10.59
N PHE A 27 -22.63 -13.52 -11.12
CA PHE A 27 -21.75 -14.37 -10.31
C PHE A 27 -20.76 -13.59 -9.44
N ILE A 28 -20.28 -12.42 -9.87
CA ILE A 28 -19.47 -11.53 -9.01
C ILE A 28 -20.26 -11.13 -7.77
N ASN A 29 -21.50 -10.66 -7.97
CA ASN A 29 -22.36 -10.24 -6.86
C ASN A 29 -22.63 -11.41 -5.90
N LYS A 30 -22.97 -12.59 -6.44
CA LYS A 30 -23.22 -13.78 -5.62
C LYS A 30 -21.99 -14.29 -4.90
N ALA A 31 -20.82 -14.25 -5.54
CA ALA A 31 -19.56 -14.59 -4.91
C ALA A 31 -19.23 -13.64 -3.75
N GLN A 32 -19.51 -12.34 -3.91
CA GLN A 32 -19.29 -11.34 -2.87
C GLN A 32 -20.26 -11.52 -1.69
N GLU A 33 -21.55 -11.74 -1.95
CA GLU A 33 -22.54 -12.04 -0.91
C GLU A 33 -22.14 -13.28 -0.09
N ALA A 34 -21.75 -14.37 -0.76
CA ALA A 34 -21.33 -15.61 -0.11
C ALA A 34 -20.02 -15.47 0.69
N LYS A 35 -19.07 -14.67 0.19
CA LYS A 35 -17.84 -14.34 0.90
C LYS A 35 -18.15 -13.59 2.20
N ASP A 36 -19.02 -12.57 2.11
CA ASP A 36 -19.36 -11.73 3.26
C ASP A 36 -20.20 -12.51 4.29
N GLU A 37 -21.12 -13.37 3.83
CA GLU A 37 -21.86 -14.31 4.68
C GLU A 37 -20.92 -15.25 5.44
N PHE A 38 -20.00 -15.92 4.74
CA PHE A 38 -19.04 -16.81 5.37
C PHE A 38 -18.17 -16.06 6.39
N TYR A 39 -17.60 -14.92 5.99
CA TYR A 39 -16.69 -14.17 6.84
C TYR A 39 -17.38 -13.69 8.12
N THR A 40 -18.61 -13.19 8.01
CA THR A 40 -19.41 -12.72 9.15
C THR A 40 -19.69 -13.88 10.12
N VAL A 41 -20.27 -14.98 9.63
CA VAL A 41 -20.65 -16.11 10.49
C VAL A 41 -19.42 -16.79 11.11
N ALA A 42 -18.35 -17.00 10.34
CA ALA A 42 -17.14 -17.66 10.83
C ALA A 42 -16.40 -16.84 11.91
N THR A 43 -16.44 -15.50 11.81
CA THR A 43 -15.79 -14.61 12.79
C THR A 43 -16.64 -14.39 14.04
N GLU A 44 -17.96 -14.24 13.88
CA GLU A 44 -18.89 -14.04 15.01
C GLU A 44 -19.07 -15.31 15.84
N GLU A 45 -19.25 -16.46 15.21
CA GLU A 45 -19.55 -17.72 15.90
C GLU A 45 -18.29 -18.49 16.36
N LYS A 46 -17.09 -18.00 16.00
CA LYS A 46 -15.78 -18.60 16.35
C LYS A 46 -15.69 -20.10 16.03
N TYR A 47 -16.23 -20.49 14.88
CA TYR A 47 -16.28 -21.87 14.41
C TYR A 47 -14.91 -22.55 14.39
N ASN A 48 -14.90 -23.83 14.75
CA ASN A 48 -13.76 -24.69 14.55
C ASN A 48 -13.62 -25.07 13.05
N ASN A 49 -12.50 -25.71 12.69
CA ASN A 49 -12.22 -26.06 11.29
C ASN A 49 -13.31 -26.91 10.62
N LYS A 50 -13.98 -27.80 11.37
CA LYS A 50 -15.02 -28.68 10.83
C LYS A 50 -16.32 -27.92 10.58
N GLU A 51 -16.69 -27.02 11.49
CA GLU A 51 -17.86 -26.14 11.35
C GLU A 51 -17.68 -25.16 10.18
N ASN A 52 -16.47 -24.60 10.01
CA ASN A 52 -16.15 -23.76 8.85
C ASN A 52 -16.23 -24.53 7.53
N GLU A 53 -15.78 -25.79 7.50
CA GLU A 53 -15.93 -26.66 6.33
C GLU A 53 -17.41 -26.93 6.00
N GLU A 54 -18.24 -27.16 7.01
CA GLU A 54 -19.67 -27.39 6.84
C GLU A 54 -20.40 -26.13 6.33
N LEU A 55 -20.13 -24.97 6.94
CA LEU A 55 -20.65 -23.67 6.50
C LEU A 55 -20.31 -23.37 5.04
N MET A 56 -19.05 -23.54 4.66
CA MET A 56 -18.59 -23.37 3.27
C MET A 56 -19.33 -24.31 2.30
N ASN A 57 -19.49 -25.58 2.67
CA ASN A 57 -20.26 -26.54 1.87
C ASN A 57 -21.72 -26.09 1.69
N ASN A 58 -22.35 -25.58 2.75
CA ASN A 58 -23.73 -25.13 2.74
C ASN A 58 -23.91 -23.89 1.85
N ILE A 59 -23.01 -22.90 1.94
CA ILE A 59 -23.01 -21.70 1.09
C ILE A 59 -22.85 -22.06 -0.40
N LEU A 60 -21.93 -22.98 -0.71
CA LEU A 60 -21.73 -23.46 -2.08
C LEU A 60 -22.95 -24.21 -2.62
N LEU A 61 -23.59 -25.02 -1.78
CA LEU A 61 -24.81 -25.75 -2.12
C LEU A 61 -25.98 -24.81 -2.35
N GLY A 62 -26.24 -23.91 -1.40
CA GLY A 62 -27.29 -22.89 -1.50
C GLY A 62 -27.12 -22.02 -2.74
N THR A 63 -25.90 -21.60 -3.06
CA THR A 63 -25.63 -20.85 -4.30
C THR A 63 -26.06 -21.63 -5.55
N ILE A 64 -25.82 -22.94 -5.59
CA ILE A 64 -26.22 -23.72 -6.75
C ILE A 64 -27.74 -23.93 -6.77
N GLU A 65 -28.33 -24.26 -5.62
CA GLU A 65 -29.76 -24.52 -5.47
C GLU A 65 -30.62 -23.28 -5.76
N ASP A 66 -30.22 -22.12 -5.23
CA ASP A 66 -31.02 -20.91 -5.21
C ASP A 66 -30.69 -19.95 -6.36
N TYR A 67 -29.52 -20.08 -6.99
CA TYR A 67 -29.09 -19.16 -8.05
C TYR A 67 -28.81 -19.86 -9.38
N VAL A 68 -27.99 -20.92 -9.39
CA VAL A 68 -27.61 -21.59 -10.64
C VAL A 68 -28.80 -22.36 -11.24
N ILE A 69 -29.46 -23.22 -10.47
CA ILE A 69 -30.58 -24.04 -10.96
C ILE A 69 -31.72 -23.16 -11.50
N PRO A 70 -32.22 -22.13 -10.77
CA PRO A 70 -33.32 -21.32 -11.25
C PRO A 70 -32.95 -20.57 -12.53
N MET A 71 -31.69 -20.15 -12.68
CA MET A 71 -31.21 -19.52 -13.91
C MET A 71 -31.24 -20.48 -15.11
N LEU A 72 -30.84 -21.74 -14.93
CA LEU A 72 -30.93 -22.76 -15.98
C LEU A 72 -32.39 -23.10 -16.34
N ILE A 73 -33.25 -23.27 -15.34
CA ILE A 73 -34.69 -23.53 -15.52
C ILE A 73 -35.36 -22.37 -16.27
N LYS A 74 -35.07 -21.12 -15.90
CA LYS A 74 -35.60 -19.92 -16.56
C LYS A 74 -35.23 -19.86 -18.04
N LYS A 75 -34.12 -20.49 -18.44
CA LYS A 75 -33.67 -20.62 -19.83
C LYS A 75 -34.17 -21.89 -20.53
N GLY A 76 -35.05 -22.67 -19.89
CA GLY A 76 -35.65 -23.88 -20.45
C GLY A 76 -34.79 -25.13 -20.31
N ILE A 77 -33.68 -25.07 -19.57
CA ILE A 77 -32.78 -26.21 -19.35
C ILE A 77 -33.27 -26.95 -18.10
N VAL A 78 -33.95 -28.07 -18.32
CA VAL A 78 -34.61 -28.87 -17.26
C VAL A 78 -33.97 -30.26 -17.04
N SER A 79 -32.93 -30.59 -17.82
CA SER A 79 -32.17 -31.85 -17.66
C SER A 79 -30.71 -31.63 -18.09
N ILE A 80 -29.75 -31.99 -17.22
CA ILE A 80 -28.30 -31.89 -17.48
C ILE A 80 -27.69 -33.28 -17.25
N ASP A 81 -26.90 -33.78 -18.22
CA ASP A 81 -26.16 -35.04 -18.06
C ASP A 81 -25.02 -34.87 -17.03
N LEU A 82 -25.22 -35.48 -15.86
CA LEU A 82 -24.27 -35.49 -14.75
C LEU A 82 -22.87 -35.98 -15.11
N LYS A 83 -22.78 -37.04 -15.92
CA LYS A 83 -21.48 -37.62 -16.27
C LYS A 83 -20.70 -36.65 -17.14
N LYS A 84 -21.38 -35.94 -18.04
CA LYS A 84 -20.77 -34.94 -18.92
C LYS A 84 -20.41 -33.67 -18.14
N PHE A 85 -21.29 -33.20 -17.27
CA PHE A 85 -21.06 -32.08 -16.35
C PHE A 85 -19.85 -32.33 -15.43
N LEU A 86 -19.73 -33.52 -14.83
CA LEU A 86 -18.58 -33.88 -14.00
C LEU A 86 -17.30 -34.14 -14.82
N LYS A 87 -17.41 -34.59 -16.08
CA LYS A 87 -16.25 -34.82 -16.97
C LYS A 87 -15.63 -33.51 -17.47
N LEU A 88 -16.41 -32.43 -17.58
CA LEU A 88 -15.92 -31.06 -17.78
C LEU A 88 -15.27 -30.46 -16.51
N HIS A 89 -15.45 -31.11 -15.35
CA HIS A 89 -15.03 -30.63 -14.03
C HIS A 89 -14.11 -31.60 -13.27
N GLU A 90 -13.16 -32.24 -13.96
CA GLU A 90 -12.17 -33.18 -13.37
C GLU A 90 -11.22 -32.54 -12.32
N LYS A 91 -11.50 -31.33 -11.82
CA LYS A 91 -10.69 -30.61 -10.82
C LYS A 91 -11.40 -29.95 -9.63
N LYS A 92 -12.73 -29.97 -9.46
CA LYS A 92 -13.37 -29.25 -8.32
C LYS A 92 -14.54 -30.03 -7.67
N SER A 93 -14.36 -30.42 -6.41
CA SER A 93 -15.09 -31.47 -5.66
C SER A 93 -16.50 -31.10 -5.16
N SER A 94 -16.90 -29.83 -5.20
CA SER A 94 -18.09 -29.30 -4.51
C SER A 94 -19.40 -29.46 -5.32
N LEU A 95 -19.31 -29.58 -6.64
CA LEU A 95 -20.46 -29.64 -7.59
C LEU A 95 -21.28 -30.95 -7.52
N LYS A 96 -20.74 -31.99 -6.87
CA LYS A 96 -21.36 -33.33 -6.83
C LYS A 96 -22.52 -33.43 -5.82
N LYS A 97 -22.52 -32.63 -4.75
CA LYS A 97 -23.65 -32.53 -3.81
C LYS A 97 -24.80 -31.73 -4.43
N CYS A 98 -24.47 -30.68 -5.19
CA CYS A 98 -25.42 -29.79 -5.84
C CYS A 98 -26.24 -30.47 -6.93
N TYR A 99 -25.65 -31.42 -7.65
CA TYR A 99 -26.41 -32.27 -8.57
C TYR A 99 -27.47 -33.13 -7.86
N LYS A 100 -27.20 -33.66 -6.66
CA LYS A 100 -28.21 -34.43 -5.92
C LYS A 100 -29.37 -33.55 -5.47
N ALA A 101 -29.13 -32.27 -5.24
CA ALA A 101 -30.16 -31.28 -4.99
C ALA A 101 -30.93 -30.88 -6.26
N CYS A 102 -30.24 -30.69 -7.41
CA CYS A 102 -30.90 -30.58 -8.71
C CYS A 102 -31.82 -31.76 -8.99
N GLN A 103 -31.38 -32.98 -8.66
CA GLN A 103 -32.14 -34.19 -8.92
C GLN A 103 -33.38 -34.29 -8.02
N ARG A 104 -33.28 -33.86 -6.75
CA ARG A 104 -34.42 -33.77 -5.82
C ARG A 104 -35.41 -32.67 -6.22
N ASN A 105 -34.94 -31.46 -6.53
CA ASN A 105 -35.81 -30.37 -7.03
C ASN A 105 -36.45 -30.69 -8.39
N CYS A 106 -35.76 -31.40 -9.29
CA CYS A 106 -36.34 -31.90 -10.54
C CYS A 106 -37.33 -33.06 -10.33
N GLU A 107 -37.24 -33.80 -9.22
CA GLU A 107 -38.20 -34.84 -8.84
C GLU A 107 -39.44 -34.24 -8.13
N GLU A 108 -39.27 -33.19 -7.33
CA GLU A 108 -40.36 -32.46 -6.68
C GLU A 108 -41.17 -31.61 -7.69
N HIS A 109 -40.51 -30.93 -8.64
CA HIS A 109 -41.20 -30.20 -9.72
C HIS A 109 -41.75 -31.09 -10.85
N LYS A 110 -41.45 -32.41 -10.86
CA LYS A 110 -42.11 -33.36 -11.77
C LYS A 110 -43.57 -33.60 -11.38
N ASP A 111 -43.90 -33.49 -10.09
CA ASP A 111 -45.27 -33.72 -9.63
C ASP A 111 -46.14 -32.45 -9.69
N GLU A 112 -45.57 -31.25 -9.54
CA GLU A 112 -46.28 -29.99 -9.82
C GLU A 112 -46.54 -29.77 -11.33
N LYS A 113 -45.60 -30.16 -12.20
CA LYS A 113 -45.80 -30.09 -13.67
C LYS A 113 -46.67 -31.21 -14.23
N LYS A 114 -46.93 -32.32 -13.53
CA LYS A 114 -47.91 -33.33 -14.00
C LYS A 114 -49.32 -32.75 -14.14
N ILE A 115 -49.66 -31.71 -13.36
CA ILE A 115 -50.99 -31.07 -13.41
C ILE A 115 -51.09 -30.06 -14.57
N SER A 116 -49.98 -29.54 -15.11
CA SER A 116 -50.00 -28.51 -16.18
C SER A 116 -49.36 -28.92 -17.53
N LEU A 117 -48.55 -29.99 -17.58
CA LEU A 117 -47.93 -30.50 -18.82
C LEU A 117 -48.71 -31.64 -19.49
N GLY A 118 -49.91 -31.97 -19.02
CA GLY A 118 -50.76 -33.01 -19.61
C GLY A 118 -51.28 -32.72 -21.02
N THR A 119 -51.12 -31.50 -21.53
CA THR A 119 -51.81 -31.06 -22.76
C THR A 119 -50.90 -30.84 -23.98
N ILE A 120 -49.56 -30.90 -23.89
CA ILE A 120 -48.71 -30.42 -25.01
C ILE A 120 -47.78 -31.44 -25.68
N LEU A 121 -47.43 -32.61 -25.12
CA LEU A 121 -46.42 -33.47 -25.77
C LEU A 121 -46.84 -34.93 -25.95
N SER A 122 -47.75 -35.15 -26.91
CA SER A 122 -47.91 -36.44 -27.59
C SER A 122 -46.91 -36.56 -28.74
N LYS A 123 -45.75 -37.21 -28.52
CA LYS A 123 -45.08 -38.15 -29.44
C LYS A 123 -43.75 -38.69 -28.86
N PRO A 124 -43.41 -40.00 -29.07
CA PRO A 124 -42.29 -40.66 -28.40
C PRO A 124 -41.01 -40.68 -29.25
N LEU A 125 -39.83 -40.62 -28.61
CA LEU A 125 -38.54 -40.97 -29.21
C LEU A 125 -37.91 -42.14 -28.44
N LYS A 126 -37.72 -43.28 -29.12
CA LYS A 126 -36.97 -44.47 -28.67
C LYS A 126 -35.47 -44.24 -28.90
N ASN A 127 -34.57 -44.77 -28.06
CA ASN A 127 -33.36 -45.49 -28.55
C ASN A 127 -32.45 -46.08 -27.45
N GLU A 128 -31.81 -47.20 -27.84
CA GLU A 128 -31.02 -48.16 -27.06
C GLU A 128 -29.68 -47.67 -26.45
N GLY A 129 -29.34 -46.37 -26.53
CA GLY A 129 -28.09 -45.83 -25.98
C GLY A 129 -27.93 -45.99 -24.46
N VAL A 130 -29.06 -46.05 -23.74
CA VAL A 130 -29.10 -46.11 -22.27
C VAL A 130 -28.54 -47.44 -21.70
N LYS A 131 -28.65 -48.56 -22.44
CA LYS A 131 -28.23 -49.88 -21.95
C LYS A 131 -26.71 -50.12 -22.02
N ARG A 132 -25.99 -49.46 -22.95
CA ARG A 132 -24.52 -49.57 -23.06
C ARG A 132 -23.80 -48.78 -21.97
N VAL A 133 -24.34 -47.61 -21.62
CA VAL A 133 -23.79 -46.67 -20.63
C VAL A 133 -23.85 -47.23 -19.20
N LEU A 134 -24.78 -48.13 -18.89
CA LEU A 134 -24.92 -48.75 -17.56
C LEU A 134 -23.85 -49.80 -17.25
N LYS A 135 -23.24 -50.43 -18.26
CA LYS A 135 -22.27 -51.53 -18.08
C LYS A 135 -20.86 -51.03 -17.77
N GLU A 136 -20.48 -49.84 -18.25
CA GLU A 136 -19.19 -49.18 -17.97
C GLU A 136 -19.15 -48.45 -16.62
N VAL A 137 -20.29 -48.20 -15.99
CA VAL A 137 -20.40 -47.50 -14.68
C VAL A 137 -19.84 -48.33 -13.52
N LYS A 138 -19.90 -49.66 -13.62
CA LYS A 138 -19.51 -50.56 -12.53
C LYS A 138 -17.99 -50.67 -12.32
N ASN A 139 -17.18 -50.34 -13.32
CA ASN A 139 -15.73 -50.54 -13.27
C ASN A 139 -14.96 -49.30 -12.76
N ASN A 140 -15.59 -48.12 -12.65
CA ASN A 140 -14.93 -46.85 -12.32
C ASN A 140 -15.06 -46.42 -10.85
N THR A 141 -15.63 -47.27 -10.00
CA THR A 141 -15.82 -47.01 -8.55
C THR A 141 -14.50 -46.98 -7.77
N ASP A 142 -13.42 -47.59 -8.28
CA ASP A 142 -12.13 -47.71 -7.57
C ASP A 142 -11.26 -46.44 -7.64
N HIS A 143 -11.46 -45.57 -8.64
CA HIS A 143 -10.73 -44.31 -8.79
C HIS A 143 -11.26 -43.20 -7.86
N LEU A 144 -12.49 -43.34 -7.38
CA LEU A 144 -13.14 -42.42 -6.43
C LEU A 144 -12.43 -42.39 -5.06
N SER A 145 -11.79 -43.49 -4.68
CA SER A 145 -11.08 -43.64 -3.40
C SER A 145 -9.74 -42.88 -3.35
N LYS A 146 -9.15 -42.54 -4.52
CA LYS A 146 -7.82 -41.93 -4.63
C LYS A 146 -7.85 -40.39 -4.59
N GLY A 147 -8.90 -39.76 -5.13
CA GLY A 147 -9.07 -38.29 -5.07
C GLY A 147 -9.41 -37.75 -3.67
N ILE A 148 -10.19 -38.50 -2.88
CA ILE A 148 -10.51 -38.18 -1.48
C ILE A 148 -9.25 -38.18 -0.59
N LYS A 149 -8.21 -38.93 -0.95
CA LYS A 149 -6.94 -38.97 -0.21
C LYS A 149 -6.06 -37.75 -0.45
N SER A 150 -6.13 -37.13 -1.62
CA SER A 150 -5.31 -35.95 -1.99
C SER A 150 -5.82 -34.65 -1.36
N ILE A 151 -7.14 -34.44 -1.31
CA ILE A 151 -7.77 -33.28 -0.65
C ILE A 151 -7.52 -33.30 0.87
N ASN A 152 -7.66 -34.47 1.49
CA ASN A 152 -7.34 -34.66 2.90
C ASN A 152 -5.84 -34.47 3.21
N GLN A 153 -4.94 -34.70 2.25
CA GLN A 153 -3.49 -34.47 2.41
C GLN A 153 -3.13 -32.99 2.33
N SER A 154 -3.75 -32.20 1.43
CA SER A 154 -3.55 -30.75 1.38
C SER A 154 -4.12 -30.04 2.61
N ILE A 155 -5.28 -30.50 3.13
CA ILE A 155 -5.89 -29.99 4.36
C ILE A 155 -5.04 -30.33 5.60
N LYS A 156 -4.54 -31.57 5.71
CA LYS A 156 -3.59 -31.95 6.77
C LYS A 156 -2.27 -31.18 6.67
N GLY A 157 -1.80 -30.87 5.47
CA GLY A 157 -0.59 -30.09 5.25
C GLY A 157 -0.70 -28.63 5.71
N ILE A 158 -1.89 -28.03 5.61
CA ILE A 158 -2.17 -26.66 6.06
C ILE A 158 -2.47 -26.65 7.57
N ALA A 159 -3.27 -27.59 8.07
CA ALA A 159 -3.61 -27.71 9.48
C ALA A 159 -2.40 -28.05 10.38
N ASN A 160 -1.44 -28.85 9.88
CA ASN A 160 -0.21 -29.19 10.65
C ASN A 160 0.87 -28.10 10.57
N LYS A 161 0.82 -27.18 9.60
CA LYS A 161 1.83 -26.13 9.43
C LYS A 161 1.56 -24.90 10.31
N TYR A 162 0.30 -24.69 10.70
CA TYR A 162 -0.13 -23.53 11.47
C TYR A 162 -0.89 -24.00 12.71
N ASN A 163 -0.15 -24.42 13.75
CA ASN A 163 -0.70 -24.62 15.09
C ASN A 163 -1.38 -23.32 15.54
N ILE A 164 -2.72 -23.35 15.62
CA ILE A 164 -3.61 -22.43 16.35
C ILE A 164 -3.26 -20.94 16.21
N ILE A 165 -3.97 -20.17 15.37
CA ILE A 165 -4.68 -18.95 15.82
C ILE A 165 -5.88 -18.70 14.88
N ASN A 166 -7.04 -18.49 15.51
CA ASN A 166 -8.27 -17.96 14.93
C ASN A 166 -8.08 -16.46 14.60
N GLU A 167 -7.22 -16.13 13.62
CA GLU A 167 -6.93 -14.74 13.20
C GLU A 167 -7.79 -14.34 12.00
N ASP A 168 -8.33 -13.12 12.02
CA ASP A 168 -9.14 -12.52 10.95
C ASP A 168 -8.54 -12.69 9.54
N ALA A 169 -7.21 -12.70 9.44
CA ALA A 169 -6.48 -12.91 8.18
C ALA A 169 -6.69 -14.33 7.59
N HIS A 170 -6.85 -15.35 8.43
CA HIS A 170 -7.11 -16.72 8.00
C HIS A 170 -8.55 -16.87 7.48
N MET A 171 -9.53 -16.32 8.18
CA MET A 171 -10.93 -16.36 7.74
C MET A 171 -11.13 -15.59 6.44
N ASN A 172 -10.45 -14.45 6.27
CA ASN A 172 -10.50 -13.70 5.02
C ASN A 172 -9.93 -14.52 3.83
N LYS A 173 -8.87 -15.32 4.05
CA LYS A 173 -8.34 -16.21 3.00
C LYS A 173 -9.36 -17.28 2.59
N ILE A 174 -10.05 -17.90 3.54
CA ILE A 174 -11.09 -18.90 3.23
C ILE A 174 -12.26 -18.24 2.52
N ALA A 175 -12.70 -17.06 2.98
CA ALA A 175 -13.77 -16.30 2.35
C ALA A 175 -13.44 -15.95 0.88
N ASN A 176 -12.17 -15.61 0.59
CA ASN A 176 -11.71 -15.39 -0.79
C ASN A 176 -11.74 -16.67 -1.65
N LEU A 177 -11.46 -17.84 -1.09
CA LEU A 177 -11.59 -19.11 -1.83
C LEU A 177 -13.06 -19.41 -2.18
N ILE A 178 -13.99 -19.10 -1.28
CA ILE A 178 -15.43 -19.23 -1.54
C ILE A 178 -15.85 -18.29 -2.67
N TYR A 179 -15.40 -17.04 -2.63
CA TYR A 179 -15.60 -16.09 -3.71
C TYR A 179 -15.11 -16.66 -5.04
N GLU A 180 -13.86 -17.15 -5.10
CA GLU A 180 -13.28 -17.70 -6.33
C GLU A 180 -14.07 -18.90 -6.85
N ASP A 181 -14.48 -19.82 -5.99
CA ASP A 181 -15.22 -21.01 -6.40
C ASP A 181 -16.61 -20.69 -6.93
N ILE A 182 -17.35 -19.77 -6.28
CA ILE A 182 -18.66 -19.31 -6.77
C ILE A 182 -18.51 -18.52 -8.06
N PHE A 183 -17.56 -17.58 -8.11
CA PHE A 183 -17.28 -16.81 -9.31
C PHE A 183 -16.99 -17.74 -10.48
N ASN A 184 -16.15 -18.77 -10.29
CA ASN A 184 -15.79 -19.74 -11.34
C ASN A 184 -16.98 -20.55 -11.88
N MET A 185 -18.12 -20.63 -11.19
CA MET A 185 -19.31 -21.31 -11.71
C MET A 185 -19.88 -20.64 -12.97
N HIS A 186 -19.56 -19.37 -13.22
CA HIS A 186 -20.00 -18.67 -14.43
C HIS A 186 -19.47 -19.31 -15.72
N TYR A 187 -18.27 -19.89 -15.68
CA TYR A 187 -17.70 -20.63 -16.81
C TYR A 187 -18.57 -21.81 -17.19
N THR A 188 -18.92 -22.63 -16.21
CA THR A 188 -19.77 -23.81 -16.36
C THR A 188 -21.13 -23.44 -16.94
N VAL A 189 -21.78 -22.42 -16.39
CA VAL A 189 -23.08 -21.96 -16.89
C VAL A 189 -22.96 -21.53 -18.36
N THR A 190 -21.91 -20.78 -18.68
CA THR A 190 -21.68 -20.28 -20.03
C THR A 190 -21.50 -21.43 -21.01
N GLU A 191 -20.74 -22.47 -20.63
CA GLU A 191 -20.59 -23.69 -21.43
C GLU A 191 -21.94 -24.40 -21.65
N ILE A 192 -22.75 -24.54 -20.60
CA ILE A 192 -24.10 -25.12 -20.71
C ILE A 192 -24.97 -24.31 -21.66
N PHE A 193 -24.96 -22.99 -21.55
CA PHE A 193 -25.72 -22.12 -22.44
C PHE A 193 -25.24 -22.24 -23.89
N ASN A 194 -23.93 -22.36 -24.12
CA ASN A 194 -23.40 -22.58 -25.45
C ASN A 194 -23.82 -23.94 -26.03
N GLU A 195 -23.78 -25.01 -25.23
CA GLU A 195 -24.13 -26.36 -25.67
C GLU A 195 -25.63 -26.52 -25.93
N TYR A 196 -26.48 -26.08 -25.00
CA TYR A 196 -27.92 -26.39 -25.04
C TYR A 196 -28.75 -25.31 -25.74
N LEU A 197 -28.29 -24.05 -25.73
CA LEU A 197 -29.03 -22.93 -26.31
C LEU A 197 -28.37 -22.40 -27.60
N GLN A 198 -27.21 -22.94 -28.00
CA GLN A 198 -26.46 -22.53 -29.20
C GLN A 198 -26.18 -21.02 -29.25
N LEU A 199 -26.02 -20.39 -28.08
CA LEU A 199 -25.90 -18.94 -27.95
C LEU A 199 -24.54 -18.39 -28.41
N ASN A 200 -23.53 -19.26 -28.61
CA ASN A 200 -22.17 -18.88 -28.97
C ASN A 200 -21.65 -17.71 -28.12
N LEU A 201 -21.97 -17.72 -26.83
CA LEU A 201 -21.45 -16.77 -25.86
C LEU A 201 -19.94 -16.83 -25.89
N SER A 202 -19.32 -15.67 -26.05
CA SER A 202 -17.89 -15.49 -25.83
C SER A 202 -17.54 -16.02 -24.44
N SER A 203 -16.56 -16.91 -24.36
CA SER A 203 -15.94 -17.25 -23.09
C SER A 203 -15.13 -16.05 -22.57
N TYR A 204 -14.70 -16.10 -21.32
CA TYR A 204 -13.59 -15.26 -20.86
C TYR A 204 -12.43 -15.33 -21.88
N PRO A 205 -11.68 -14.23 -22.08
CA PRO A 205 -10.50 -14.22 -22.93
C PRO A 205 -9.64 -15.45 -22.66
N ASN A 206 -9.29 -16.18 -23.72
CA ASN A 206 -8.35 -17.28 -23.57
C ASN A 206 -6.93 -16.72 -23.43
N LYS A 207 -5.99 -17.57 -23.00
CA LYS A 207 -4.58 -17.21 -22.82
C LYS A 207 -3.96 -16.54 -24.06
N GLU A 208 -4.41 -16.92 -25.25
CA GLU A 208 -3.94 -16.33 -26.53
C GLU A 208 -4.37 -14.86 -26.68
N ILE A 209 -5.61 -14.51 -26.31
CA ILE A 209 -6.08 -13.12 -26.30
C ILE A 209 -5.30 -12.32 -25.26
N GLU A 210 -5.12 -12.87 -24.05
CA GLU A 210 -4.35 -12.22 -22.98
C GLU A 210 -2.91 -11.91 -23.43
N GLU A 211 -2.19 -12.90 -23.96
CA GLU A 211 -0.81 -12.72 -24.47
C GLU A 211 -0.73 -11.72 -25.63
N ARG A 212 -1.73 -11.74 -26.52
CA ARG A 212 -1.80 -10.79 -27.64
C ARG A 212 -2.01 -9.35 -27.16
N ILE A 213 -2.90 -9.14 -26.19
CA ILE A 213 -3.12 -7.83 -25.60
C ILE A 213 -1.88 -7.38 -24.85
N GLU A 214 -1.26 -8.23 -24.04
CA GLU A 214 0.00 -7.92 -23.34
C GLU A 214 1.11 -7.50 -24.31
N SER A 215 1.26 -8.20 -25.44
CA SER A 215 2.20 -7.83 -26.50
C SER A 215 1.88 -6.44 -27.09
N ARG A 216 0.62 -6.14 -27.37
CA ARG A 216 0.18 -4.81 -27.84
C ARG A 216 0.51 -3.72 -26.81
N LEU A 217 0.22 -3.96 -25.53
CA LEU A 217 0.50 -3.01 -24.44
C LEU A 217 2.00 -2.75 -24.28
N ASN A 218 2.83 -3.79 -24.37
CA ASN A 218 4.29 -3.66 -24.32
C ASN A 218 4.82 -2.84 -25.50
N ASN A 219 4.25 -2.99 -26.69
CA ASN A 219 4.62 -2.18 -27.84
C ASN A 219 4.22 -0.71 -27.66
N ILE A 220 3.03 -0.43 -27.12
CA ILE A 220 2.57 0.93 -26.80
C ILE A 220 3.53 1.63 -25.82
N ARG A 221 4.03 0.90 -24.81
CA ARG A 221 4.94 1.46 -23.79
C ARG A 221 6.36 1.71 -24.32
N LYS A 222 6.79 0.96 -25.34
CA LYS A 222 8.18 0.96 -25.82
C LYS A 222 8.41 1.85 -27.03
N TYR A 223 7.41 1.99 -27.89
CA TYR A 223 7.56 2.66 -29.18
C TYR A 223 6.69 3.90 -29.23
N ASP A 224 7.16 4.93 -29.94
CA ASP A 224 6.33 6.07 -30.30
C ASP A 224 5.38 5.65 -31.43
N ILE A 225 4.10 5.46 -31.09
CA ILE A 225 3.07 4.98 -32.01
C ILE A 225 2.22 6.16 -32.44
N GLU A 226 2.03 6.31 -33.75
CA GLU A 226 1.14 7.32 -34.32
C GLU A 226 -0.27 7.24 -33.71
N SER A 227 -0.84 8.40 -33.35
CA SER A 227 -2.08 8.50 -32.58
C SER A 227 -3.25 7.70 -33.18
N ILE A 228 -3.38 7.65 -34.50
CA ILE A 228 -4.43 6.90 -35.19
C ILE A 228 -4.26 5.39 -34.97
N VAL A 229 -3.03 4.89 -35.08
CA VAL A 229 -2.70 3.48 -34.87
C VAL A 229 -2.90 3.10 -33.40
N LEU A 230 -2.47 3.96 -32.48
CA LEU A 230 -2.67 3.78 -31.04
C LEU A 230 -4.15 3.64 -30.68
N ARG A 231 -5.00 4.55 -31.18
CA ARG A 231 -6.46 4.51 -30.97
C ARG A 231 -7.07 3.22 -31.48
N ARG A 232 -6.65 2.76 -32.66
CA ARG A 232 -7.11 1.47 -33.23
C ARG A 232 -6.73 0.30 -32.32
N ILE A 233 -5.47 0.23 -31.87
CA ILE A 233 -5.00 -0.86 -31.00
C ILE A 233 -5.79 -0.89 -29.68
N ILE A 234 -6.05 0.27 -29.07
CA ILE A 234 -6.82 0.38 -27.84
C ILE A 234 -8.26 -0.05 -28.05
N LYS A 235 -8.91 0.43 -29.12
CA LYS A 235 -10.27 0.04 -29.47
C LYS A 235 -10.39 -1.46 -29.70
N GLU A 236 -9.53 -2.05 -30.52
CA GLU A 236 -9.52 -3.49 -30.80
C GLU A 236 -9.29 -4.29 -29.52
N SER A 237 -8.33 -3.89 -28.68
CA SER A 237 -8.05 -4.57 -27.40
C SER A 237 -9.23 -4.48 -26.42
N LEU A 238 -9.93 -3.35 -26.31
CA LEU A 238 -11.11 -3.21 -25.45
C LEU A 238 -12.29 -4.06 -25.93
N GLN A 239 -12.44 -4.24 -27.25
CA GLN A 239 -13.49 -5.07 -27.82
C GLN A 239 -13.17 -6.57 -27.70
N GLU A 240 -11.90 -6.94 -27.71
CA GLU A 240 -11.43 -8.32 -27.51
C GLU A 240 -11.47 -8.75 -26.04
N ASP A 241 -10.99 -7.90 -25.13
CA ASP A 241 -11.00 -8.15 -23.69
C ASP A 241 -11.29 -6.87 -22.88
N PRO A 242 -12.57 -6.59 -22.59
CA PRO A 242 -12.96 -5.43 -21.79
C PRO A 242 -12.71 -5.62 -20.28
N TYR A 243 -12.18 -6.77 -19.84
CA TYR A 243 -11.94 -7.10 -18.44
C TYR A 243 -10.46 -6.92 -18.01
N SER A 244 -9.55 -6.68 -18.97
CA SER A 244 -8.10 -6.59 -18.75
C SER A 244 -7.69 -5.38 -17.91
N GLU A 245 -7.39 -5.55 -16.61
CA GLU A 245 -6.85 -4.46 -15.75
C GLU A 245 -5.64 -3.73 -16.38
N PRO A 246 -4.63 -4.42 -16.95
CA PRO A 246 -3.47 -3.76 -17.58
C PRO A 246 -3.84 -2.83 -18.77
N LEU A 247 -4.92 -3.14 -19.47
CA LEU A 247 -5.44 -2.30 -20.54
C LEU A 247 -5.99 -0.99 -19.98
N TYR A 248 -6.79 -1.04 -18.91
CA TYR A 248 -7.29 0.17 -18.23
C TYR A 248 -6.15 1.02 -17.67
N GLU A 249 -5.14 0.41 -17.05
CA GLU A 249 -3.94 1.13 -16.58
C GLU A 249 -3.25 1.89 -17.72
N THR A 250 -3.06 1.22 -18.86
CA THR A 250 -2.39 1.83 -20.02
C THR A 250 -3.23 2.98 -20.60
N ILE A 251 -4.55 2.82 -20.69
CA ILE A 251 -5.45 3.87 -21.18
C ILE A 251 -5.48 5.07 -20.22
N LEU A 252 -5.49 4.82 -18.90
CA LEU A 252 -5.43 5.86 -17.87
C LEU A 252 -4.12 6.67 -17.97
N ASP A 253 -2.99 6.00 -18.17
CA ASP A 253 -1.69 6.67 -18.31
C ASP A 253 -1.65 7.56 -19.56
N LEU A 254 -2.19 7.08 -20.68
CA LEU A 254 -2.26 7.82 -21.94
C LEU A 254 -3.26 8.99 -21.90
N TYR A 255 -4.54 8.69 -21.68
CA TYR A 255 -5.64 9.66 -21.85
C TYR A 255 -6.18 10.24 -20.54
N GLY A 256 -5.95 9.56 -19.41
CA GLY A 256 -6.58 9.92 -18.15
C GLY A 256 -8.03 9.48 -18.08
N ASP A 257 -8.78 10.07 -17.15
CA ASP A 257 -10.21 9.81 -16.95
C ASP A 257 -10.92 11.01 -16.29
N ALA A 258 -10.54 12.23 -16.68
CA ALA A 258 -11.08 13.47 -16.13
C ALA A 258 -12.62 13.53 -16.22
N ASN A 259 -13.20 13.04 -17.32
CA ASN A 259 -14.65 13.03 -17.58
C ASN A 259 -15.35 11.75 -17.08
N LYS A 260 -14.64 10.81 -16.44
CA LYS A 260 -15.17 9.52 -15.96
C LYS A 260 -15.70 8.59 -17.06
N GLU A 261 -15.33 8.81 -18.32
CA GLU A 261 -15.73 7.97 -19.45
C GLU A 261 -15.21 6.54 -19.30
N LEU A 262 -13.92 6.40 -18.96
CA LEU A 262 -13.30 5.10 -18.73
C LEU A 262 -13.80 4.47 -17.42
N SER A 263 -14.04 5.28 -16.39
CA SER A 263 -14.71 4.81 -15.16
C SER A 263 -16.09 4.22 -15.44
N ASN A 264 -16.86 4.82 -16.33
CA ASN A 264 -18.19 4.31 -16.69
C ASN A 264 -18.09 3.01 -17.50
N LEU A 265 -17.07 2.87 -18.35
CA LEU A 265 -16.79 1.60 -19.04
C LEU A 265 -16.35 0.51 -18.05
N ALA A 266 -15.44 0.83 -17.13
CA ALA A 266 -14.95 -0.10 -16.12
C ALA A 266 -16.10 -0.62 -15.23
N LYS A 267 -17.04 0.25 -14.85
CA LYS A 267 -18.27 -0.15 -14.13
C LYS A 267 -19.12 -1.16 -14.90
N LEU A 268 -19.22 -1.01 -16.23
CA LEU A 268 -20.02 -1.93 -17.05
C LEU A 268 -19.44 -3.35 -17.03
N PHE A 269 -18.12 -3.48 -17.02
CA PHE A 269 -17.41 -4.77 -17.03
C PHE A 269 -16.88 -5.20 -15.66
N VAL A 270 -17.24 -4.46 -14.61
CA VAL A 270 -16.87 -4.71 -13.21
C VAL A 270 -15.35 -4.81 -13.04
N VAL A 271 -14.62 -3.82 -13.59
CA VAL A 271 -13.18 -3.64 -13.43
C VAL A 271 -12.93 -2.59 -12.34
N ASP A 272 -12.03 -2.89 -11.40
CA ASP A 272 -11.67 -1.95 -10.32
C ASP A 272 -10.71 -0.86 -10.84
N ILE A 273 -11.28 0.14 -11.51
CA ILE A 273 -10.51 1.27 -12.04
C ILE A 273 -9.86 2.11 -10.93
N ASN A 274 -10.39 2.10 -9.70
CA ASN A 274 -9.84 2.89 -8.61
C ASN A 274 -8.50 2.29 -8.14
N LYS A 275 -8.40 0.95 -8.10
CA LYS A 275 -7.13 0.26 -7.89
C LYS A 275 -6.07 0.70 -8.90
N CYS A 276 -6.40 0.68 -10.20
CA CYS A 276 -5.49 1.13 -11.27
C CYS A 276 -5.07 2.60 -11.10
N LYS A 277 -6.04 3.50 -10.84
CA LYS A 277 -5.76 4.93 -10.61
C LYS A 277 -4.83 5.16 -9.43
N ASN A 278 -5.05 4.45 -8.32
CA ASN A 278 -4.22 4.57 -7.12
C ASN A 278 -2.79 4.08 -7.38
N GLN A 279 -2.62 2.96 -8.10
CA GLN A 279 -1.29 2.44 -8.47
C GLN A 279 -0.51 3.43 -9.36
N LEU A 280 -1.18 4.03 -10.36
CA LEU A 280 -0.57 5.06 -11.21
C LEU A 280 -0.21 6.31 -10.42
N LEU A 281 -1.09 6.75 -9.52
CA LEU A 281 -0.86 7.92 -8.68
C LEU A 281 0.33 7.71 -7.75
N GLU A 282 0.44 6.54 -7.13
CA GLU A 282 1.57 6.16 -6.28
C GLU A 282 2.87 6.05 -7.09
N GLY A 283 2.83 5.43 -8.27
CA GLY A 283 3.96 5.36 -9.20
C GLY A 283 4.48 6.74 -9.59
N LYS A 284 3.58 7.67 -9.97
CA LYS A 284 3.94 9.05 -10.28
C LYS A 284 4.50 9.76 -9.06
N PHE A 285 3.93 9.60 -7.87
CA PHE A 285 4.48 10.22 -6.65
C PHE A 285 5.93 9.79 -6.38
N ASN A 286 6.20 8.49 -6.51
CA ASN A 286 7.52 7.91 -6.25
C ASN A 286 8.59 8.33 -7.28
N SER A 287 8.19 8.75 -8.49
CA SER A 287 9.11 9.17 -9.54
C SER A 287 9.48 10.66 -9.50
N LEU A 288 8.88 11.45 -8.61
CA LEU A 288 9.05 12.91 -8.58
C LEU A 288 10.33 13.32 -7.85
N ASP A 289 11.05 14.30 -8.41
CA ASP A 289 12.22 14.90 -7.76
C ASP A 289 11.77 15.93 -6.72
N ARG A 290 12.20 15.71 -5.47
CA ARG A 290 11.87 16.55 -4.31
C ARG A 290 13.11 16.94 -3.52
N ASN A 291 14.30 16.83 -4.12
CA ASN A 291 15.57 17.10 -3.45
C ASN A 291 15.89 18.60 -3.36
N THR A 292 15.19 19.44 -4.13
CA THR A 292 15.32 20.90 -4.11
C THR A 292 13.97 21.57 -3.89
N GLU A 293 13.96 22.83 -3.45
CA GLU A 293 12.72 23.60 -3.25
C GLU A 293 11.95 23.76 -4.57
N GLU A 294 12.64 24.17 -5.63
CA GLU A 294 12.09 24.33 -6.97
C GLU A 294 11.56 23.00 -7.53
N GLY A 295 12.35 21.93 -7.39
CA GLY A 295 11.96 20.58 -7.79
C GLY A 295 10.70 20.12 -7.06
N CYS A 296 10.63 20.34 -5.75
CA CYS A 296 9.44 19.99 -4.96
C CYS A 296 8.20 20.82 -5.35
N LYS A 297 8.35 22.12 -5.63
CA LYS A 297 7.26 22.99 -6.13
C LYS A 297 6.73 22.51 -7.47
N GLU A 298 7.61 22.19 -8.42
CA GLU A 298 7.18 21.71 -9.73
C GLU A 298 6.57 20.31 -9.63
N SER A 299 7.19 19.41 -8.87
CA SER A 299 6.66 18.09 -8.57
C SER A 299 5.26 18.14 -7.96
N LYS A 300 4.98 19.07 -7.04
CA LYS A 300 3.64 19.28 -6.48
C LYS A 300 2.64 19.69 -7.55
N ARG A 301 3.01 20.61 -8.45
CA ARG A 301 2.14 21.03 -9.57
C ARG A 301 1.88 19.89 -10.54
N GLU A 302 2.90 19.15 -10.94
CA GLU A 302 2.78 17.98 -11.81
C GLU A 302 1.89 16.91 -11.20
N PHE A 303 2.08 16.62 -9.91
CA PHE A 303 1.29 15.63 -9.19
C PHE A 303 -0.20 16.00 -9.16
N ILE A 304 -0.52 17.26 -8.84
CA ILE A 304 -1.92 17.75 -8.84
C ILE A 304 -2.52 17.67 -10.25
N LYS A 305 -1.79 18.09 -11.28
CA LYS A 305 -2.24 17.96 -12.68
C LYS A 305 -2.52 16.50 -13.04
N PHE A 306 -1.64 15.58 -12.64
CA PHE A 306 -1.80 14.16 -12.91
C PHE A 306 -2.98 13.55 -12.13
N ALA A 307 -3.17 13.90 -10.86
CA ALA A 307 -4.32 13.47 -10.09
C ALA A 307 -5.65 13.96 -10.68
N ASN A 308 -5.68 15.21 -11.15
CA ASN A 308 -6.84 15.76 -11.86
C ASN A 308 -7.08 15.04 -13.19
N LYS A 309 -6.01 14.73 -13.95
CA LYS A 309 -6.09 13.92 -15.18
C LYS A 309 -6.74 12.56 -14.89
N LEU A 310 -6.43 11.92 -13.77
CA LEU A 310 -7.02 10.63 -13.37
C LEU A 310 -8.38 10.74 -12.68
N ASN A 311 -8.86 11.95 -12.34
CA ASN A 311 -10.04 12.19 -11.51
C ASN A 311 -9.96 11.44 -10.16
N VAL A 312 -8.90 11.72 -9.40
CA VAL A 312 -8.67 11.14 -8.05
C VAL A 312 -8.68 12.24 -6.99
N ASP A 313 -9.61 12.15 -6.04
CA ASP A 313 -9.77 13.14 -4.97
C ASP A 313 -8.89 12.86 -3.74
N ASN A 314 -8.48 11.61 -3.52
CA ASN A 314 -7.72 11.21 -2.33
C ASN A 314 -6.21 11.48 -2.46
N THR A 315 -5.84 12.74 -2.64
CA THR A 315 -4.44 13.19 -2.85
C THR A 315 -3.79 13.78 -1.60
N LYS A 316 -4.58 14.03 -0.55
CA LYS A 316 -4.17 14.76 0.67
C LYS A 316 -2.90 14.19 1.31
N LYS A 317 -2.79 12.86 1.41
CA LYS A 317 -1.61 12.19 1.97
C LYS A 317 -0.32 12.62 1.27
N TYR A 318 -0.32 12.63 -0.07
CA TYR A 318 0.84 12.95 -0.89
C TYR A 318 1.17 14.44 -0.87
N ILE A 319 0.14 15.29 -0.97
CA ILE A 319 0.28 16.74 -0.91
C ILE A 319 0.88 17.18 0.43
N ASN A 320 0.42 16.61 1.55
CA ASN A 320 0.94 16.92 2.88
C ASN A 320 2.42 16.56 3.03
N ILE A 321 2.90 15.50 2.37
CA ILE A 321 4.32 15.14 2.39
C ILE A 321 5.14 16.21 1.66
N MET A 322 4.72 16.60 0.44
CA MET A 322 5.39 17.66 -0.32
C MET A 322 5.37 19.01 0.41
N GLU A 323 4.28 19.32 1.11
CA GLU A 323 4.18 20.54 1.92
C GLU A 323 5.15 20.53 3.10
N LYS A 324 5.34 19.38 3.76
CA LYS A 324 6.38 19.23 4.79
C LYS A 324 7.78 19.42 4.22
N ASP A 325 8.06 18.87 3.03
CA ASP A 325 9.35 19.06 2.36
C ASP A 325 9.58 20.55 2.06
N LEU A 326 8.57 21.28 1.58
CA LEU A 326 8.66 22.72 1.33
C LEU A 326 8.87 23.54 2.62
N ILE A 327 8.23 23.16 3.73
CA ILE A 327 8.46 23.80 5.04
C ILE A 327 9.90 23.56 5.49
N LYS A 328 10.45 22.36 5.25
CA LYS A 328 11.84 22.04 5.59
C LYS A 328 12.83 22.92 4.81
N PHE A 329 12.62 23.08 3.51
CA PHE A 329 13.44 23.99 2.69
C PHE A 329 13.34 25.46 3.17
N ASP A 330 12.14 25.89 3.57
CA ASP A 330 11.95 27.23 4.12
C ASP A 330 12.73 27.44 5.44
N ILE A 331 12.66 26.47 6.34
CA ILE A 331 13.41 26.49 7.61
C ILE A 331 14.91 26.47 7.34
N GLU A 332 15.39 25.58 6.46
CA GLU A 332 16.81 25.49 6.09
C GLU A 332 17.32 26.81 5.51
N PHE A 333 16.55 27.44 4.62
CA PHE A 333 16.88 28.76 4.08
C PHE A 333 16.95 29.83 5.19
N ARG A 334 16.02 29.76 6.14
CA ARG A 334 15.93 30.73 7.25
C ARG A 334 16.94 30.48 8.36
N THR A 335 17.73 29.42 8.29
CA THR A 335 18.69 29.06 9.34
C THR A 335 20.08 29.57 9.00
N VAL A 336 20.68 30.37 9.88
CA VAL A 336 22.09 30.81 9.79
C VAL A 336 22.76 30.58 11.14
N GLU A 337 23.85 29.80 11.18
CA GLU A 337 24.58 29.43 12.41
C GLU A 337 23.66 28.88 13.51
N ASP A 338 22.81 27.92 13.14
CA ASP A 338 21.84 27.26 14.02
C ASP A 338 20.72 28.18 14.58
N LEU A 339 20.66 29.44 14.13
CA LEU A 339 19.57 30.37 14.44
C LEU A 339 18.55 30.41 13.30
N VAL A 340 17.29 30.08 13.59
CA VAL A 340 16.18 30.19 12.64
C VAL A 340 15.56 31.58 12.73
N PHE A 341 15.68 32.37 11.66
CA PHE A 341 15.09 33.71 11.57
C PHE A 341 13.60 33.66 11.24
N GLU A 342 12.85 34.75 11.49
CA GLU A 342 11.40 34.76 11.24
C GLU A 342 11.07 34.79 9.74
N THR A 343 11.91 35.45 8.95
CA THR A 343 11.70 35.68 7.52
C THR A 343 12.93 35.37 6.69
N ARG A 344 12.73 35.13 5.38
CA ARG A 344 13.83 34.88 4.43
C ARG A 344 14.71 36.12 4.23
N GLU A 345 14.09 37.30 4.27
CA GLU A 345 14.76 38.59 4.19
C GLU A 345 15.73 38.76 5.36
N GLU A 346 15.26 38.48 6.58
CA GLU A 346 16.09 38.56 7.78
C GLU A 346 17.24 37.55 7.75
N ALA A 347 17.00 36.31 7.33
CA ALA A 347 18.06 35.31 7.14
C ALA A 347 19.11 35.75 6.10
N SER A 348 18.70 36.42 5.02
CA SER A 348 19.62 36.97 4.01
C SER A 348 20.49 38.10 4.57
N LEU A 349 19.91 38.94 5.44
CA LEU A 349 20.67 39.95 6.18
C LEU A 349 21.64 39.29 7.16
N ALA A 350 21.21 38.25 7.87
CA ALA A 350 22.05 37.48 8.79
C ALA A 350 23.22 36.82 8.06
N GLN A 351 23.01 36.26 6.86
CA GLN A 351 24.09 35.71 6.03
C GLN A 351 25.11 36.79 5.62
N SER A 352 24.64 38.02 5.40
CA SER A 352 25.53 39.16 5.10
C SER A 352 26.31 39.60 6.34
N ASP A 353 25.65 39.66 7.51
CA ASP A 353 26.31 39.93 8.80
C ASP A 353 27.32 38.84 9.14
N LYS A 354 27.01 37.57 8.86
CA LYS A 354 27.89 36.41 9.06
C LYS A 354 29.23 36.59 8.35
N VAL A 355 29.23 37.00 7.07
CA VAL A 355 30.48 37.24 6.33
C VAL A 355 31.36 38.29 7.02
N ARG A 356 30.74 39.33 7.60
CA ARG A 356 31.47 40.38 8.33
C ARG A 356 31.96 39.87 9.69
N LEU A 357 31.13 39.12 10.42
CA LEU A 357 31.48 38.49 11.69
C LEU A 357 32.61 37.48 11.52
N ASP A 358 32.54 36.60 10.52
CA ASP A 358 33.59 35.64 10.18
C ASP A 358 34.91 36.34 9.82
N ALA A 359 34.86 37.48 9.13
CA ALA A 359 36.05 38.26 8.83
C ALA A 359 36.72 38.79 10.11
N ILE A 360 35.93 39.33 11.05
CA ILE A 360 36.40 39.79 12.37
C ILE A 360 36.97 38.60 13.18
N CYS A 361 36.25 37.48 13.18
CA CYS A 361 36.57 36.29 13.99
C CYS A 361 37.60 35.34 13.38
N SER A 362 38.07 35.58 12.15
CA SER A 362 39.01 34.71 11.44
C SER A 362 40.35 34.48 12.17
N LYS A 363 40.69 35.33 13.14
CA LYS A 363 41.95 35.30 13.90
C LYS A 363 41.88 34.52 15.23
N ILE A 364 40.69 34.10 15.67
CA ILE A 364 40.42 33.57 17.03
C ILE A 364 41.26 32.34 17.45
N LYS A 365 41.78 31.55 16.51
CA LYS A 365 42.40 30.24 16.83
C LYS A 365 43.70 30.30 17.64
N GLU A 366 44.46 31.39 17.55
CA GLU A 366 45.74 31.56 18.28
C GLU A 366 45.70 32.72 19.28
N CYS A 367 44.50 33.25 19.55
CA CYS A 367 44.30 34.45 20.37
C CYS A 367 44.42 34.15 21.87
N ASP A 368 45.05 35.07 22.60
CA ASP A 368 45.06 35.08 24.06
C ASP A 368 43.82 35.80 24.64
N GLU A 369 43.77 36.00 25.97
CA GLU A 369 42.66 36.69 26.64
C GLU A 369 42.50 38.16 26.17
N GLU A 370 43.60 38.85 25.84
CA GLU A 370 43.57 40.25 25.41
C GLU A 370 43.03 40.33 23.98
N ASP A 371 43.54 39.49 23.07
CA ASP A 371 43.08 39.40 21.68
C ASP A 371 41.57 39.09 21.59
N LEU A 372 41.07 38.12 22.37
CA LEU A 372 39.64 37.77 22.38
C LEU A 372 38.78 38.91 22.96
N SER A 373 39.31 39.67 23.93
CA SER A 373 38.62 40.83 24.50
C SER A 373 38.53 41.97 23.49
N GLU A 374 39.56 42.19 22.68
CA GLU A 374 39.55 43.14 21.57
C GLU A 374 38.56 42.74 20.48
N ILE A 375 38.57 41.48 20.05
CA ILE A 375 37.61 40.95 19.05
C ILE A 375 36.17 41.11 19.54
N ARG A 376 35.91 40.79 20.82
CA ARG A 376 34.60 40.98 21.44
C ARG A 376 34.15 42.44 21.37
N LYS A 377 35.06 43.38 21.64
CA LYS A 377 34.78 44.81 21.61
C LYS A 377 34.52 45.29 20.18
N ASP A 378 35.31 44.85 19.22
CA ASP A 378 35.15 45.19 17.80
C ASP A 378 33.77 44.77 17.25
N ILE A 379 33.26 43.61 17.69
CA ILE A 379 31.91 43.16 17.35
C ILE A 379 30.84 44.05 18.00
N LEU A 380 31.00 44.42 19.27
CA LEU A 380 30.03 45.28 19.97
C LEU A 380 30.01 46.72 19.44
N ASP A 381 31.16 47.23 19.00
CA ASP A 381 31.30 48.57 18.41
C ASP A 381 30.83 48.62 16.95
N SER A 382 30.65 47.45 16.31
CA SER A 382 30.17 47.31 14.94
C SER A 382 28.64 47.29 14.84
N THR A 383 28.08 47.95 13.82
CA THR A 383 26.64 47.88 13.53
C THR A 383 26.30 46.68 12.64
N PHE A 384 25.55 45.73 13.20
CA PHE A 384 24.95 44.58 12.51
C PHE A 384 23.44 44.78 12.34
N LYS A 385 22.86 44.11 11.34
CA LYS A 385 21.43 44.25 11.00
C LYS A 385 20.56 43.23 11.72
N THR A 386 21.17 42.17 12.24
CA THR A 386 20.49 41.03 12.86
C THR A 386 21.13 40.70 14.20
N LYS A 387 20.44 39.91 15.03
CA LYS A 387 20.96 39.44 16.33
C LYS A 387 22.02 38.34 16.22
N LEU A 388 22.49 38.02 15.02
CA LEU A 388 23.49 36.97 14.80
C LEU A 388 24.80 37.25 15.58
N TYR A 389 25.16 38.52 15.77
CA TYR A 389 26.35 38.89 16.55
C TYR A 389 26.29 38.38 18.00
N GLU A 390 25.10 38.21 18.60
CA GLU A 390 24.95 37.69 19.96
C GLU A 390 25.48 36.26 20.07
N VAL A 391 25.30 35.43 19.03
CA VAL A 391 25.83 34.06 18.95
C VAL A 391 27.36 34.06 18.92
N TYR A 392 27.96 35.00 18.17
CA TYR A 392 29.41 35.14 18.09
C TYR A 392 30.00 35.65 19.41
N ILE A 393 29.35 36.63 20.05
CA ILE A 393 29.73 37.10 21.39
C ILE A 393 29.67 35.97 22.41
N ALA A 394 28.60 35.16 22.42
CA ALA A 394 28.49 34.03 23.34
C ALA A 394 29.62 33.01 23.14
N ARG A 395 29.99 32.70 21.90
CA ARG A 395 31.14 31.81 21.60
C ARG A 395 32.47 32.40 22.09
N ILE A 396 32.67 33.72 21.94
CA ILE A 396 33.87 34.40 22.45
C ILE A 396 33.89 34.40 23.98
N ASP A 397 32.76 34.68 24.62
CA ASP A 397 32.62 34.69 26.07
C ASP A 397 32.89 33.32 26.69
N GLU A 398 32.41 32.24 26.05
CA GLU A 398 32.73 30.87 26.43
C GLU A 398 34.23 30.59 26.30
N LYS A 399 34.86 31.04 25.21
CA LYS A 399 36.30 30.83 25.00
C LYS A 399 37.18 31.60 25.97
N LEU A 400 36.81 32.85 26.26
CA LEU A 400 37.46 33.67 27.28
C LEU A 400 37.40 32.99 28.65
N LYS A 401 36.23 32.45 29.01
CA LYS A 401 36.06 31.70 30.26
C LYS A 401 36.99 30.49 30.33
N GLU A 402 37.08 29.68 29.27
CA GLU A 402 38.00 28.53 29.22
C GLU A 402 39.47 28.94 29.41
N LEU A 403 39.92 30.04 28.78
CA LEU A 403 41.30 30.52 28.91
C LEU A 403 41.63 30.98 30.32
N VAL A 404 40.71 31.76 30.92
CA VAL A 404 40.84 32.22 32.32
C VAL A 404 40.92 31.03 33.27
N GLU A 405 40.03 30.04 33.11
CA GLU A 405 40.02 28.83 33.92
C GLU A 405 41.34 28.04 33.80
N LYS A 406 41.87 27.89 32.57
CA LYS A 406 43.16 27.21 32.33
C LYS A 406 44.33 27.97 32.97
N ARG A 407 44.39 29.29 32.78
CA ARG A 407 45.45 30.13 33.36
C ARG A 407 45.44 30.03 34.88
N GLU A 408 44.27 30.14 35.50
CA GLU A 408 44.14 30.07 36.95
C GLU A 408 44.47 28.68 37.48
N ALA A 409 44.05 27.60 36.81
CA ALA A 409 44.44 26.24 37.17
C ALA A 409 45.97 26.07 37.18
N LEU A 410 46.68 26.58 36.17
CA LEU A 410 48.15 26.57 36.10
C LEU A 410 48.80 27.34 37.26
N VAL A 411 48.23 28.50 37.63
CA VAL A 411 48.70 29.27 38.80
C VAL A 411 48.55 28.45 40.09
N PHE A 412 47.39 27.81 40.28
CA PHE A 412 47.16 27.00 41.48
C PHE A 412 48.01 25.73 41.50
N GLU A 413 48.22 25.05 40.37
CA GLU A 413 49.14 23.90 40.28
C GLU A 413 50.56 24.29 40.73
N LYS A 414 51.04 25.45 40.28
CA LYS A 414 52.35 25.98 40.69
C LYS A 414 52.40 26.25 42.19
N LEU A 415 51.42 26.99 42.73
CA LEU A 415 51.34 27.29 44.16
C LEU A 415 51.29 26.02 45.02
N LEU A 416 50.53 25.00 44.58
CA LEU A 416 50.45 23.70 45.25
C LEU A 416 51.78 22.94 45.22
N SER A 417 52.54 23.04 44.12
CA SER A 417 53.85 22.40 44.01
C SER A 417 54.93 23.03 44.90
N GLU A 418 54.81 24.32 45.19
CA GLU A 418 55.74 25.09 46.03
C GLU A 418 55.40 24.96 47.54
N CYS A 419 54.20 24.51 47.87
CA CYS A 419 53.72 24.34 49.25
C CYS A 419 54.16 23.01 49.87
N ASN A 420 54.62 23.03 51.13
CA ASN A 420 54.88 21.80 51.87
C ASN A 420 53.58 21.18 52.41
N MET A 421 52.97 20.30 51.61
CA MET A 421 51.68 19.66 51.92
C MET A 421 51.69 18.73 53.16
N LYS A 422 52.81 18.57 53.86
CA LYS A 422 52.92 17.82 55.11
C LYS A 422 52.99 18.71 56.36
N ASP A 423 53.18 20.01 56.18
CA ASP A 423 53.28 20.99 57.26
C ASP A 423 51.99 21.80 57.34
N ALA A 424 51.35 21.81 58.52
CA ALA A 424 50.09 22.51 58.72
C ALA A 424 50.24 24.03 58.56
N ASN A 425 51.36 24.59 59.04
CA ASN A 425 51.63 26.02 58.93
C ASN A 425 51.82 26.44 57.47
N SER A 426 52.59 25.68 56.68
CA SER A 426 52.76 25.93 55.24
C SER A 426 51.43 25.88 54.47
N VAL A 427 50.52 24.95 54.81
CA VAL A 427 49.18 24.87 54.18
C VAL A 427 48.30 26.05 54.59
N GLU A 428 48.35 26.46 55.86
CA GLU A 428 47.59 27.61 56.38
C GLU A 428 48.07 28.95 55.77
N GLU A 429 49.37 29.12 55.60
CA GLU A 429 49.95 30.28 54.89
C GLU A 429 49.48 30.35 53.43
N LEU A 430 49.43 29.21 52.72
CA LEU A 430 48.93 29.18 51.34
C LEU A 430 47.43 29.49 51.26
N ILE A 431 46.62 29.00 52.20
CA ILE A 431 45.20 29.36 52.28
C ILE A 431 45.04 30.86 52.45
N ASN A 432 45.74 31.46 53.42
CA ASN A 432 45.71 32.89 53.68
C ASN A 432 46.16 33.72 52.47
N TYR A 433 47.17 33.24 51.73
CA TYR A 433 47.64 33.86 50.49
C TYR A 433 46.57 33.85 49.40
N ILE A 434 45.93 32.70 49.15
CA ILE A 434 44.87 32.58 48.14
C ILE A 434 43.65 33.41 48.53
N GLU A 435 43.25 33.40 49.82
CA GLU A 435 42.13 34.22 50.31
C GLU A 435 42.40 35.72 50.17
N SER A 436 43.62 36.16 50.47
CA SER A 436 44.02 37.57 50.33
C SER A 436 43.99 38.04 48.87
N ASN A 437 44.25 37.13 47.92
CA ASN A 437 44.20 37.39 46.48
C ASN A 437 42.88 36.96 45.85
N ARG A 438 41.86 36.58 46.61
CA ARG A 438 40.61 36.00 46.08
C ARG A 438 39.94 36.88 45.02
N LYS A 439 40.04 38.21 45.16
CA LYS A 439 39.46 39.19 44.23
C LYS A 439 40.16 39.27 42.86
N THR A 440 41.36 38.72 42.72
CA THR A 440 42.12 38.75 41.45
C THR A 440 41.81 37.55 40.57
N TYR A 441 41.22 36.48 41.13
CA TYR A 441 40.79 35.31 40.38
C TYR A 441 39.36 35.51 39.87
N LYS A 442 39.16 35.24 38.59
CA LYS A 442 37.91 35.46 37.86
C LYS A 442 37.14 34.16 37.59
N SER A 443 37.71 32.99 37.91
CA SER A 443 37.05 31.69 37.80
C SER A 443 36.83 31.01 39.16
N ASN A 444 36.07 29.91 39.14
CA ASN A 444 35.83 29.08 40.33
C ASN A 444 37.05 28.24 40.75
N GLN A 445 38.18 28.30 40.03
CA GLN A 445 39.40 27.56 40.38
C GLN A 445 39.92 27.93 41.78
N CYS A 446 39.74 29.18 42.19
CA CYS A 446 40.11 29.64 43.53
C CYS A 446 39.32 28.89 44.62
N ASP A 447 38.01 28.75 44.46
CA ASP A 447 37.16 28.05 45.43
C ASP A 447 37.49 26.55 45.49
N ILE A 448 37.77 25.94 44.34
CA ILE A 448 38.21 24.53 44.24
C ILE A 448 39.54 24.33 44.97
N ALA A 449 40.51 25.22 44.77
CA ALA A 449 41.81 25.16 45.44
C ALA A 449 41.68 25.34 46.96
N LEU A 450 40.87 26.31 47.41
CA LEU A 450 40.61 26.54 48.83
C LEU A 450 39.90 25.35 49.49
N GLU A 451 38.92 24.72 48.82
CA GLU A 451 38.25 23.53 49.34
C GLU A 451 39.25 22.38 49.53
N TYR A 452 40.11 22.15 48.53
CA TYR A 452 41.15 21.14 48.58
C TYR A 452 42.14 21.37 49.74
N LEU A 453 42.65 22.59 49.90
CA LEU A 453 43.60 22.96 50.95
C LEU A 453 42.97 22.89 52.34
N ASN A 454 41.75 23.38 52.52
CA ASN A 454 41.03 23.30 53.80
C ASN A 454 40.79 21.84 54.21
N LYS A 455 40.45 20.96 53.27
CA LYS A 455 40.33 19.52 53.51
C LYS A 455 41.66 18.88 53.88
N ARG A 456 42.78 19.38 53.36
CA ARG A 456 44.13 18.92 53.71
C ARG A 456 44.54 19.38 55.10
N LEU A 457 44.33 20.66 55.44
CA LEU A 457 44.67 21.23 56.75
C LEU A 457 43.97 20.48 57.89
N ARG A 458 42.67 20.18 57.73
CA ARG A 458 41.89 19.36 58.69
C ARG A 458 42.42 17.93 58.91
N LYS A 459 43.26 17.41 58.01
CA LYS A 459 43.89 16.09 58.16
C LYS A 459 45.29 16.16 58.79
N LEU A 460 45.88 17.35 58.84
CA LEU A 460 47.21 17.60 59.43
C LEU A 460 47.10 18.07 60.89
N GLN A 461 45.99 18.70 61.24
CA GLN A 461 45.51 18.92 62.61
C GLN A 461 44.90 17.64 63.17
#